data_AF-A0A6I9HM49-F1
#
_entry.id   AF-A0A6I9HM49-F1
#
_cell.length_a   1.000
_cell.length_b   1.000
_cell.length_c   1.000
_cell.angle_alpha   90.00
_cell.angle_beta   90.00
_cell.angle_gamma   90.00
#
_symmetry.space_group_name_H-M   'P 1'
#
loop_
_entity.id
_entity.type
_entity.pdbx_description
1 polymer ?
#
loop_
_entity_poly.entity_id
_entity_poly.type
_entity_poly.pdbx_seq_one_letter_code
_entity_poly.pdbx_strand_id
1 'polypeptide(L)'
;PTQIRGLFAAANREFESTESESDSSDVAELSTQDGMRRSPGETASELKTGPEDSAFPDIQLQRQERPQSTCSSSSVVGQVIKTMEHFMEKFAVDLLTVTQAFLKNSGDVEATSYFLQTGQRLDGYPVWSREDDLELQKDDEHVRNKLIAKFGAENVAKRIMFRES
;
A
#
# COMPACT_ATOMS: atom_id res chain seq x y z
N PRO A 1 22.74 13.83 -19.54
CA PRO A 1 21.84 12.97 -18.77
C PRO A 1 21.86 13.39 -17.29
N THR A 2 21.02 14.36 -16.93
CA THR A 2 21.19 15.09 -15.64
C THR A 2 19.88 15.36 -14.92
N GLN A 3 18.75 14.77 -15.34
CA GLN A 3 17.43 15.06 -14.76
C GLN A 3 16.80 13.88 -13.98
N ILE A 4 17.45 12.71 -13.95
CA ILE A 4 16.91 11.55 -13.22
C ILE A 4 17.07 11.74 -11.69
N ARG A 5 18.12 12.46 -11.25
CA ARG A 5 18.37 12.72 -9.84
C ARG A 5 17.31 13.68 -9.30
N GLY A 6 16.39 13.16 -8.50
CA GLY A 6 15.29 13.92 -7.90
C GLY A 6 13.92 13.70 -8.56
N LEU A 7 13.80 12.75 -9.50
CA LEU A 7 12.53 12.42 -10.17
C LEU A 7 11.38 12.14 -9.18
N PHE A 8 11.71 11.53 -8.04
CA PHE A 8 10.76 11.22 -6.97
C PHE A 8 10.90 12.10 -5.73
N ALA A 9 11.74 13.14 -5.74
CA ALA A 9 12.03 13.95 -4.55
C ALA A 9 10.74 14.51 -3.91
N ALA A 10 9.84 15.05 -4.73
CA ALA A 10 8.56 15.54 -4.23
C ALA A 10 7.68 14.44 -3.61
N ALA A 11 7.65 13.25 -4.22
CA ALA A 11 6.84 12.12 -3.77
C ALA A 11 7.48 11.31 -2.63
N ASN A 12 8.75 11.60 -2.30
CA ASN A 12 9.53 10.94 -1.25
C ASN A 12 9.89 11.89 -0.10
N ARG A 13 9.47 13.16 -0.15
CA ARG A 13 9.79 14.18 0.86
C ARG A 13 9.56 13.72 2.30
N GLU A 14 8.53 12.92 2.53
CA GLU A 14 8.19 12.35 3.84
C GLU A 14 9.32 11.49 4.46
N PHE A 15 10.19 10.89 3.64
CA PHE A 15 11.31 10.06 4.09
C PHE A 15 12.63 10.82 4.23
N GLU A 16 12.74 12.01 3.65
CA GLU A 16 13.95 12.85 3.70
C GLU A 16 13.95 13.81 4.89
N SER A 17 12.94 13.71 5.76
CA SER A 17 12.76 14.56 6.95
C SER A 17 13.45 13.94 8.16
N THR A 18 14.78 14.03 8.22
CA THR A 18 15.54 13.72 9.43
C THR A 18 16.70 14.73 9.64
N GLU A 19 16.59 15.47 10.76
CA GLU A 19 17.70 15.78 11.68
C GLU A 19 18.72 16.87 11.25
N SER A 20 18.27 18.12 11.09
CA SER A 20 19.14 19.29 11.34
C SER A 20 18.46 20.27 12.27
N GLU A 21 18.05 19.77 13.43
CA GLU A 21 17.75 20.60 14.60
C GLU A 21 18.77 20.23 15.68
N SER A 22 19.99 20.75 15.52
CA SER A 22 20.95 20.81 16.61
C SER A 22 20.53 21.97 17.51
N ASP A 23 19.72 21.70 18.52
CA ASP A 23 19.59 22.61 19.66
C ASP A 23 19.93 21.86 20.94
N SER A 24 21.08 22.23 21.50
CA SER A 24 21.55 21.75 22.79
C SER A 24 20.91 22.62 23.88
N SER A 25 19.99 22.07 24.65
CA SER A 25 19.77 22.50 26.03
C SER A 25 19.16 21.34 26.80
N ASP A 26 19.98 20.55 27.48
CA ASP A 26 20.38 20.71 28.88
C ASP A 26 19.30 20.26 29.87
N VAL A 27 19.77 19.44 30.81
CA VAL A 27 19.05 18.51 31.68
C VAL A 27 18.25 19.18 32.79
N ALA A 28 17.13 18.57 33.20
CA ALA A 28 16.69 18.56 34.61
C ALA A 28 15.70 17.42 34.90
N GLU A 29 16.02 16.68 35.95
CA GLU A 29 15.43 15.44 36.45
C GLU A 29 14.46 15.70 37.64
N LEU A 30 13.62 14.70 37.94
CA LEU A 30 12.91 14.40 39.21
C LEU A 30 11.62 15.17 39.59
N SER A 31 10.50 14.43 39.79
CA SER A 31 10.15 13.83 41.10
C SER A 31 8.69 13.29 41.18
N THR A 32 8.59 11.99 41.47
CA THR A 32 7.73 11.21 42.41
C THR A 32 6.29 11.58 42.84
N GLN A 33 5.55 10.49 43.15
CA GLN A 33 4.33 10.30 44.00
C GLN A 33 2.96 10.50 43.33
N ASP A 34 1.87 9.77 43.63
CA ASP A 34 1.49 8.71 44.60
C ASP A 34 0.06 8.22 44.21
N GLY A 35 -0.40 7.06 44.70
CA GLY A 35 -1.86 6.86 44.96
C GLY A 35 -2.64 5.74 44.25
N MET A 36 -2.39 4.48 44.62
CA MET A 36 -3.37 3.53 45.21
C MET A 36 -4.88 3.56 44.76
N ARG A 37 -5.43 2.47 44.17
CA ARG A 37 -6.51 1.58 44.72
C ARG A 37 -7.28 0.73 43.66
N ARG A 38 -7.24 -0.59 43.86
CA ARG A 38 -8.34 -1.61 43.92
C ARG A 38 -9.36 -1.80 42.76
N SER A 39 -9.34 -3.02 42.19
CA SER A 39 -10.50 -3.84 41.76
C SER A 39 -11.42 -4.19 42.96
N PRO A 40 -12.66 -4.76 42.85
CA PRO A 40 -13.04 -5.93 42.00
C PRO A 40 -14.52 -5.98 41.55
N GLY A 41 -14.94 -7.06 40.86
CA GLY A 41 -16.37 -7.40 40.73
C GLY A 41 -16.70 -8.47 39.69
N GLU A 42 -16.71 -9.74 40.14
CA GLU A 42 -17.35 -10.90 39.49
C GLU A 42 -18.87 -10.73 39.34
N THR A 43 -19.50 -11.41 38.36
CA THR A 43 -20.53 -12.43 38.62
C THR A 43 -21.01 -13.13 37.33
N ALA A 44 -21.42 -14.38 37.52
CA ALA A 44 -21.77 -15.42 36.55
C ALA A 44 -23.23 -15.39 36.06
N SER A 45 -23.50 -16.13 34.98
CA SER A 45 -24.74 -16.89 34.69
C SER A 45 -24.52 -17.66 33.38
N GLU A 46 -24.12 -18.93 33.38
CA GLU A 46 -24.92 -20.16 33.57
C GLU A 46 -26.16 -20.33 32.66
N LEU A 47 -26.07 -21.38 31.82
CA LEU A 47 -27.10 -22.35 31.40
C LEU A 47 -28.25 -21.79 30.54
N LYS A 48 -28.84 -22.45 29.53
CA LYS A 48 -29.08 -23.85 29.14
C LYS A 48 -29.78 -23.72 27.75
N THR A 49 -29.70 -24.59 26.74
CA THR A 49 -30.50 -25.82 26.54
C THR A 49 -30.34 -26.19 25.04
N GLY A 50 -30.03 -27.44 24.68
CA GLY A 50 -30.20 -27.97 23.30
C GLY A 50 -31.65 -28.48 23.09
N PRO A 51 -31.92 -29.45 22.19
CA PRO A 51 -31.20 -29.96 21.01
C PRO A 51 -32.10 -29.93 19.74
N GLU A 52 -31.77 -30.78 18.74
CA GLU A 52 -32.61 -31.28 17.62
C GLU A 52 -32.49 -30.53 16.28
N ASP A 53 -32.54 -31.17 15.11
CA ASP A 53 -32.21 -32.52 14.67
C ASP A 53 -32.08 -32.40 13.14
N SER A 54 -31.09 -33.10 12.64
CA SER A 54 -30.66 -33.30 11.27
C SER A 54 -31.74 -33.89 10.36
N ALA A 55 -32.09 -33.19 9.27
CA ALA A 55 -32.40 -33.82 7.97
C ALA A 55 -32.56 -32.77 6.87
N PHE A 56 -31.54 -32.58 6.03
CA PHE A 56 -31.70 -31.97 4.71
C PHE A 56 -31.14 -32.92 3.64
N PRO A 57 -31.87 -33.12 2.53
CA PRO A 57 -31.55 -34.16 1.57
C PRO A 57 -30.31 -33.82 0.75
N ASP A 58 -29.59 -34.89 0.45
CA ASP A 58 -28.41 -35.02 -0.38
C ASP A 58 -28.57 -34.31 -1.73
N ILE A 59 -28.10 -33.06 -1.82
CA ILE A 59 -27.83 -32.42 -3.12
C ILE A 59 -26.36 -32.69 -3.42
N GLN A 60 -26.15 -33.68 -4.29
CA GLN A 60 -24.89 -33.94 -4.96
C GLN A 60 -24.22 -32.62 -5.32
N LEU A 61 -23.19 -32.25 -4.56
CA LEU A 61 -22.21 -31.27 -4.98
C LEU A 61 -21.53 -31.86 -6.21
N GLN A 62 -22.06 -31.52 -7.39
CA GLN A 62 -21.26 -31.51 -8.59
C GLN A 62 -20.01 -30.74 -8.22
N ARG A 63 -18.89 -31.47 -8.22
CA ARG A 63 -17.54 -30.93 -8.20
C ARG A 63 -17.47 -29.91 -9.32
N GLN A 64 -17.81 -28.66 -9.01
CA GLN A 64 -17.46 -27.55 -9.85
C GLN A 64 -15.95 -27.55 -9.81
N GLU A 65 -15.34 -27.96 -10.92
CA GLU A 65 -13.93 -27.79 -11.14
C GLU A 65 -13.63 -26.32 -10.85
N ARG A 66 -13.08 -26.06 -9.66
CA ARG A 66 -12.38 -24.84 -9.35
C ARG A 66 -11.38 -24.68 -10.50
N PRO A 67 -11.42 -23.59 -11.28
CA PRO A 67 -10.36 -23.34 -12.25
C PRO A 67 -9.05 -23.42 -11.48
N GLN A 68 -8.27 -24.48 -11.71
CA GLN A 68 -6.91 -24.54 -11.23
C GLN A 68 -6.20 -23.41 -11.96
N SER A 69 -5.95 -22.30 -11.26
CA SER A 69 -5.05 -21.26 -11.76
C SER A 69 -3.65 -21.85 -11.79
N THR A 70 -3.33 -22.57 -12.87
CA THR A 70 -2.00 -23.05 -13.19
C THR A 70 -1.15 -21.89 -13.72
N CYS A 71 -1.02 -20.83 -12.93
CA CYS A 71 0.05 -19.88 -13.13
C CYS A 71 1.19 -20.31 -12.20
N SER A 72 2.14 -21.09 -12.71
CA SER A 72 3.40 -21.34 -11.99
C SER A 72 4.07 -19.99 -11.76
N SER A 73 4.04 -19.50 -10.52
CA SER A 73 4.57 -18.19 -10.09
C SER A 73 5.98 -17.90 -10.60
N SER A 74 6.80 -18.94 -10.77
CA SER A 74 8.15 -18.87 -11.35
C SER A 74 8.21 -18.27 -12.77
N SER A 75 7.23 -18.57 -13.63
CA SER A 75 7.17 -18.03 -15.00
C SER A 75 6.92 -16.52 -15.00
N VAL A 76 6.04 -16.05 -14.11
CA VAL A 76 5.69 -14.62 -13.97
C VAL A 76 6.90 -13.83 -13.46
N VAL A 77 7.58 -14.34 -12.43
CA VAL A 77 8.78 -13.69 -11.88
C VAL A 77 9.88 -13.56 -12.95
N GLY A 78 10.10 -14.61 -13.75
CA GLY A 78 11.05 -14.55 -14.86
C GLY A 78 10.71 -13.47 -15.91
N GLN A 79 9.43 -13.24 -16.18
CA GLN A 79 9.00 -12.17 -17.07
C GLN A 79 9.19 -10.78 -16.44
N VAL A 80 8.93 -10.64 -15.14
CA VAL A 80 9.15 -9.39 -14.40
C VAL A 80 10.62 -9.01 -14.41
N ILE A 81 11.54 -9.96 -14.19
CA ILE A 81 12.99 -9.70 -14.23
C ILE A 81 13.39 -9.13 -15.59
N LYS A 82 12.95 -9.75 -16.69
CA LYS A 82 13.22 -9.25 -18.05
C LYS A 82 12.65 -7.85 -18.28
N THR A 83 11.46 -7.57 -17.76
CA THR A 83 10.86 -6.23 -17.84
C THR A 83 11.69 -5.20 -17.08
N MET A 84 12.16 -5.53 -15.87
CA MET A 84 13.02 -4.64 -15.08
C MET A 84 14.34 -4.36 -15.79
N GLU A 85 15.01 -5.40 -16.30
CA GLU A 85 16.26 -5.28 -17.08
C GLU A 85 16.05 -4.40 -18.32
N HIS A 86 14.97 -4.62 -19.07
CA HIS A 86 14.63 -3.80 -20.24
C HIS A 86 14.47 -2.31 -19.89
N PHE A 87 13.80 -1.99 -18.78
CA PHE A 87 13.61 -0.60 -18.34
C PHE A 87 14.92 0.03 -17.87
N MET A 88 15.76 -0.71 -17.14
CA MET A 88 17.07 -0.24 -16.72
C MET A 88 17.94 0.14 -17.93
N GLU A 89 17.99 -0.73 -18.94
CA GLU A 89 18.74 -0.49 -20.18
C GLU A 89 18.17 0.67 -20.99
N LYS A 90 16.85 0.67 -21.24
CA LYS A 90 16.18 1.65 -22.09
C LYS A 90 16.30 3.08 -21.57
N PHE A 91 16.18 3.26 -20.25
CA PHE A 91 16.17 4.59 -19.62
C PHE A 91 17.49 4.95 -18.95
N ALA A 92 18.49 4.05 -18.97
CA ALA A 92 19.79 4.22 -18.34
C ALA A 92 19.68 4.59 -16.84
N VAL A 93 18.83 3.85 -16.12
CA VAL A 93 18.55 4.02 -14.69
C VAL A 93 18.82 2.74 -13.91
N ASP A 94 19.06 2.88 -12.61
CA ASP A 94 19.27 1.72 -11.74
C ASP A 94 17.96 0.98 -11.41
N LEU A 95 18.12 -0.24 -10.88
CA LEU A 95 17.00 -1.09 -10.47
C LEU A 95 16.10 -0.41 -9.43
N LEU A 96 16.70 0.37 -8.52
CA LEU A 96 15.97 1.10 -7.48
C LEU A 96 14.98 2.08 -8.10
N THR A 97 15.45 2.89 -9.05
CA THR A 97 14.67 3.90 -9.75
C THR A 97 13.55 3.26 -10.57
N VAL A 98 13.82 2.16 -11.28
CA VAL A 98 12.80 1.43 -12.05
C VAL A 98 11.74 0.84 -11.12
N THR A 99 12.17 0.16 -10.05
CA THR A 99 11.25 -0.43 -9.06
C THR A 99 10.38 0.64 -8.43
N GLN A 100 10.98 1.76 -8.04
CA GLN A 100 10.24 2.89 -7.49
C GLN A 100 9.26 3.47 -8.50
N ALA A 101 9.63 3.61 -9.78
CA ALA A 101 8.73 4.09 -10.82
C ALA A 101 7.48 3.21 -10.95
N PHE A 102 7.65 1.88 -10.96
CA PHE A 102 6.52 0.96 -10.98
C PHE A 102 5.65 1.08 -9.72
N LEU A 103 6.27 1.10 -8.53
CA LEU A 103 5.54 1.26 -7.27
C LEU A 103 4.75 2.57 -7.21
N LYS A 104 5.28 3.66 -7.75
CA LYS A 104 4.67 5.00 -7.74
C LYS A 104 3.61 5.18 -8.84
N ASN A 105 3.57 4.31 -9.84
CA ASN A 105 2.58 4.26 -10.93
C ASN A 105 1.67 3.03 -10.87
N SER A 106 1.51 2.40 -9.69
CA SER A 106 0.60 1.25 -9.49
C SER A 106 0.87 0.06 -10.42
N GLY A 107 2.15 -0.18 -10.77
CA GLY A 107 2.55 -1.27 -11.64
C GLY A 107 2.23 -1.06 -13.13
N ASP A 108 1.68 0.09 -13.52
CA ASP A 108 1.31 0.37 -14.91
C ASP A 108 2.56 0.58 -15.78
N VAL A 109 2.73 -0.29 -16.78
CA VAL A 109 3.90 -0.33 -17.65
C VAL A 109 4.00 0.91 -18.55
N GLU A 110 2.87 1.39 -19.07
CA GLU A 110 2.83 2.53 -20.00
C GLU A 110 3.08 3.83 -19.24
N ALA A 111 2.39 4.02 -18.10
CA ALA A 111 2.59 5.18 -17.23
C ALA A 111 4.04 5.24 -16.71
N THR A 112 4.61 4.10 -16.31
CA THR A 112 6.01 4.01 -15.86
C THR A 112 6.98 4.36 -17.00
N SER A 113 6.78 3.81 -18.20
CA SER A 113 7.63 4.08 -19.36
C SER A 113 7.61 5.57 -19.72
N TYR A 114 6.42 6.17 -19.80
CA TYR A 114 6.28 7.59 -20.15
C TYR A 114 6.85 8.50 -19.05
N PHE A 115 6.64 8.15 -17.79
CA PHE A 115 7.15 8.89 -16.64
C PHE A 115 8.68 8.88 -16.56
N LEU A 116 9.33 7.73 -16.80
CA LEU A 116 10.80 7.66 -16.85
C LEU A 116 11.38 8.45 -18.02
N GLN A 117 10.64 8.58 -19.12
CA GLN A 117 11.08 9.35 -20.29
C GLN A 117 10.92 10.86 -20.13
N THR A 118 9.83 11.31 -19.51
CA THR A 118 9.42 12.73 -19.51
C THR A 118 9.41 13.39 -18.14
N GLY A 119 9.45 12.61 -17.07
CA GLY A 119 9.26 13.07 -15.70
C GLY A 119 7.81 13.36 -15.31
N GLN A 120 6.84 13.08 -16.20
CA GLN A 120 5.41 13.33 -15.97
C GLN A 120 4.60 12.13 -16.44
N ARG A 121 3.40 11.93 -15.91
CA ARG A 121 2.50 10.88 -16.39
C ARG A 121 1.73 11.36 -17.62
N LEU A 122 1.37 10.41 -18.50
CA LEU A 122 0.65 10.70 -19.74
C LEU A 122 -0.74 11.30 -19.50
N ASP A 123 -1.39 10.90 -18.41
CA ASP A 123 -2.73 11.35 -18.02
C ASP A 123 -2.76 12.68 -17.26
N GLY A 124 -1.59 13.32 -17.08
CA GLY A 124 -1.45 14.61 -16.42
C GLY A 124 -1.59 14.60 -14.90
N TYR A 125 -1.83 13.42 -14.29
CA TYR A 125 -1.92 13.28 -12.83
C TYR A 125 -0.54 13.07 -12.19
N PRO A 126 -0.40 13.37 -10.89
CA PRO A 126 0.86 13.08 -10.18
C PRO A 126 1.06 11.58 -9.94
N VAL A 127 2.27 11.20 -9.55
CA VAL A 127 2.58 9.87 -9.01
C VAL A 127 2.17 9.78 -7.54
N TRP A 128 1.99 8.56 -7.02
CA TRP A 128 1.55 8.33 -5.64
C TRP A 128 2.65 8.63 -4.60
N SER A 129 2.36 9.41 -3.56
CA SER A 129 3.23 9.55 -2.39
C SER A 129 2.88 8.52 -1.30
N ARG A 130 3.64 8.52 -0.20
CA ARG A 130 3.33 7.66 0.95
C ARG A 130 2.14 8.24 1.74
N GLU A 131 2.03 9.55 1.85
CA GLU A 131 0.88 10.22 2.48
C GLU A 131 -0.40 9.92 1.70
N ASP A 132 -0.36 9.96 0.36
CA ASP A 132 -1.53 9.61 -0.46
C ASP A 132 -2.00 8.17 -0.19
N ASP A 133 -1.04 7.25 -0.02
CA ASP A 133 -1.32 5.86 0.32
C ASP A 133 -1.88 5.68 1.75
N LEU A 134 -1.49 6.55 2.69
CA LEU A 134 -2.05 6.58 4.05
C LEU A 134 -3.46 7.17 4.06
N GLU A 135 -3.69 8.24 3.29
CA GLU A 135 -5.01 8.84 3.07
C GLU A 135 -5.97 7.82 2.44
N LEU A 136 -5.49 7.03 1.46
CA LEU A 136 -6.30 6.04 0.76
C LEU A 136 -6.84 4.92 1.66
N GLN A 137 -6.17 4.64 2.78
CA GLN A 137 -6.59 3.63 3.75
C GLN A 137 -7.66 4.12 4.74
N LYS A 138 -7.93 5.42 4.77
CA LYS A 138 -8.95 6.00 5.66
C LYS A 138 -10.33 5.71 5.07
N ASP A 139 -11.24 5.16 5.87
CA ASP A 139 -12.65 5.06 5.50
C ASP A 139 -13.36 6.40 5.72
N ASP A 140 -12.94 7.41 4.98
CA ASP A 140 -13.45 8.78 5.04
C ASP A 140 -13.80 9.26 3.62
N GLU A 141 -15.06 9.64 3.42
CA GLU A 141 -15.58 10.07 2.11
C GLU A 141 -14.94 11.38 1.63
N HIS A 142 -14.66 12.32 2.55
CA HIS A 142 -14.03 13.59 2.20
C HIS A 142 -12.59 13.37 1.73
N VAL A 143 -11.85 12.49 2.41
CA VAL A 143 -10.50 12.08 1.99
C VAL A 143 -10.54 11.37 0.63
N ARG A 144 -11.50 10.47 0.41
CA ARG A 144 -11.70 9.80 -0.89
C ARG A 144 -11.97 10.80 -2.02
N ASN A 145 -12.84 11.77 -1.79
CA ASN A 145 -13.15 12.82 -2.77
C ASN A 145 -11.94 13.70 -3.08
N LYS A 146 -11.11 14.02 -2.08
CA LYS A 146 -9.83 14.74 -2.28
C LYS A 146 -8.87 13.94 -3.15
N LEU A 147 -8.74 12.63 -2.92
CA LEU A 147 -7.88 11.76 -3.73
C LEU A 147 -8.41 11.64 -5.18
N ILE A 148 -9.72 11.51 -5.36
CA ILE A 148 -10.35 11.50 -6.69
C ILE A 148 -10.09 12.84 -7.41
N ALA A 149 -10.16 13.97 -6.72
CA ALA A 149 -9.84 15.27 -7.32
C ALA A 149 -8.35 15.36 -7.72
N LYS A 150 -7.45 14.76 -6.93
CA LYS A 150 -5.99 14.80 -7.17
C LYS A 150 -5.54 13.84 -8.28
N PHE A 151 -6.13 12.66 -8.37
CA PHE A 151 -5.64 11.57 -9.23
C PHE A 151 -6.65 11.13 -10.29
N GLY A 152 -7.91 11.50 -10.18
CA GLY A 152 -9.00 10.95 -10.98
C GLY A 152 -9.50 9.61 -10.44
N ALA A 153 -10.79 9.34 -10.64
CA ALA A 153 -11.46 8.16 -10.08
C ALA A 153 -10.85 6.84 -10.56
N GLU A 154 -10.47 6.76 -11.83
CA GLU A 154 -9.85 5.56 -12.41
C GLU A 154 -8.51 5.22 -11.74
N ASN A 155 -7.65 6.23 -11.54
CA ASN A 155 -6.36 6.03 -10.90
C ASN A 155 -6.48 5.65 -9.42
N VAL A 156 -7.46 6.20 -8.72
CA VAL A 156 -7.78 5.79 -7.34
C VAL A 156 -8.19 4.31 -7.31
N ALA A 157 -9.08 3.88 -8.21
CA ALA A 157 -9.48 2.48 -8.31
C ALA A 157 -8.29 1.55 -8.62
N LYS A 158 -7.45 1.90 -9.61
CA LYS A 158 -6.21 1.16 -9.92
C LYS A 158 -5.28 1.05 -8.71
N ARG A 159 -5.15 2.12 -7.93
CA ARG A 159 -4.27 2.12 -6.75
C ARG A 159 -4.79 1.22 -5.65
N ILE A 160 -6.09 1.22 -5.40
CA ILE A 160 -6.72 0.32 -4.41
C ILE A 160 -6.42 -1.13 -4.79
N MET A 161 -6.71 -1.52 -6.02
CA MET A 161 -6.42 -2.87 -6.52
C MET A 161 -4.94 -3.26 -6.38
N PHE A 162 -4.04 -2.33 -6.71
CA PHE A 162 -2.59 -2.57 -6.61
C PHE A 162 -2.08 -2.75 -5.17
N ARG A 163 -2.78 -2.19 -4.17
CA ARG A 163 -2.38 -2.30 -2.75
C ARG A 163 -2.99 -3.51 -2.04
N GLU A 164 -4.06 -4.06 -2.59
CA GLU A 164 -4.74 -5.25 -2.06
C GLU A 164 -4.13 -6.57 -2.57
N SER A 165 -3.30 -6.51 -3.61
CA SER A 165 -2.64 -7.66 -4.24
C SER A 165 -1.37 -8.15 -3.56
#